data_AF-A0A4V2KRW2-F1
#
_entry.id   AF-A0A4V2KRW2-F1
#
_cell.length_a   1.000
_cell.length_b   1.000
_cell.length_c   1.000
_cell.angle_alpha   90.00
_cell.angle_beta   90.00
_cell.angle_gamma   90.00
#
_symmetry.space_group_name_H-M   'P 1'
#
loop_
_entity.id
_entity.type
_entity.pdbx_description
1 polymer ?
#
loop_
_entity_poly.entity_id
_entity_poly.type
_entity_poly.pdbx_seq_one_letter_code
_entity_poly.pdbx_strand_id
1 'polypeptide(L)'
;MKYLFKTGFFILILSLGFVSCRNAEEEEEKTEVQRLMEDPDNEVEVKDGGDKIKIETAEGDEIKIKKDGDEYKKKVDRADGSESKLKIEDGEVKKKTDN
;
A
#
# COMPACT_ATOMS: atom_id res chain seq x y z
N MET A 1 41.92 29.53 20.34
CA MET A 1 41.45 28.28 19.68
C MET A 1 40.97 27.22 20.69
N LYS A 2 40.07 27.53 21.63
CA LYS A 2 39.52 26.53 22.59
C LYS A 2 38.01 26.30 22.43
N TYR A 3 37.30 27.19 21.73
CA TYR A 3 35.85 27.13 21.56
C TYR A 3 35.40 26.64 20.17
N LEU A 4 36.31 26.60 19.19
CA LEU A 4 35.99 26.14 17.83
C LEU A 4 35.89 24.61 17.71
N PHE A 5 36.57 23.87 18.59
CA PHE A 5 36.46 22.40 18.64
C PHE A 5 35.18 21.91 19.32
N LYS A 6 34.51 22.75 20.11
CA LYS A 6 33.36 22.34 20.93
C LYS A 6 32.02 22.47 20.19
N THR A 7 31.94 23.35 19.20
CA THR A 7 30.75 23.54 18.35
C THR A 7 30.68 22.60 17.14
N GLY A 8 31.81 22.05 16.67
CA GLY A 8 31.82 21.13 15.53
C GLY A 8 31.23 19.75 15.83
N PHE A 9 31.44 19.23 17.05
CA PHE A 9 30.99 17.89 17.44
C PHE A 9 29.45 17.78 17.54
N PHE A 10 28.77 18.89 17.88
CA PHE A 10 27.32 18.91 18.03
C PHE A 10 26.58 18.87 16.67
N ILE A 11 27.18 19.42 15.61
CA ILE A 11 26.59 19.46 14.25
C ILE A 11 26.69 18.08 13.57
N LEU A 12 27.73 17.30 13.87
CA LEU A 12 27.92 15.96 13.32
C LEU A 12 26.85 14.97 13.79
N ILE A 13 26.46 15.03 15.06
CA ILE A 13 25.48 14.11 15.66
C ILE A 13 24.06 14.43 15.17
N LEU A 14 23.74 15.71 14.95
CA LEU A 14 22.45 16.14 14.41
C LEU A 14 22.23 15.62 12.97
N SER A 15 23.31 15.47 12.19
CA SER A 15 23.26 15.02 10.80
C SER A 15 22.95 13.52 10.67
N LEU A 16 23.33 12.71 11.66
CA LEU A 16 23.05 11.27 11.68
C LEU A 16 21.61 10.94 12.10
N GLY A 17 20.97 11.83 12.86
CA GLY A 17 19.55 11.68 13.25
C GLY A 17 18.57 11.76 12.07
N PHE A 18 18.89 12.56 11.05
CA PHE A 18 18.05 12.67 9.84
C PHE A 18 18.17 11.48 8.89
N VAL A 19 19.27 10.72 8.93
CA VAL A 19 19.42 9.47 8.14
C VAL A 19 18.65 8.33 8.80
N SER A 20 18.61 8.27 10.14
CA SER A 20 17.94 7.18 10.86
C SER A 20 16.41 7.27 10.91
N CYS A 21 15.83 8.46 10.67
CA CYS A 21 14.37 8.65 10.56
C CYS A 21 13.84 8.53 9.12
N ARG A 22 14.73 8.44 8.13
CA ARG A 22 14.37 8.30 6.70
C ARG A 22 14.46 6.86 6.20
N ASN A 23 14.81 5.92 7.07
CA ASN A 23 14.91 4.50 6.75
C ASN A 23 14.02 3.65 7.66
N ALA A 24 12.81 4.18 7.94
CA ALA A 24 11.80 3.54 8.78
C ALA A 24 10.52 3.22 8.01
N GLU A 25 10.60 3.07 6.68
CA GLU A 25 9.46 2.71 5.82
C GLU A 25 9.91 1.81 4.66
N GLU A 26 10.66 0.76 4.93
CA GLU A 26 10.81 -0.36 4.00
C GLU A 26 10.83 -1.68 4.79
N GLU A 27 9.88 -1.85 5.72
CA GLU A 27 9.33 -3.19 5.83
C GLU A 27 8.44 -3.32 4.59
N GLU A 28 8.82 -4.18 3.65
CA GLU A 28 7.94 -4.65 2.59
C GLU A 28 6.74 -5.34 3.24
N GLU A 29 5.79 -4.55 3.75
CA GLU A 29 4.44 -5.01 4.01
C GLU A 29 3.90 -5.42 2.65
N LYS A 30 4.00 -6.72 2.34
CA LYS A 30 3.24 -7.32 1.25
C LYS A 30 1.82 -6.76 1.36
N THR A 31 1.41 -5.99 0.35
CA THR A 31 0.10 -5.34 0.35
C THR A 31 -0.97 -6.38 0.67
N GLU A 32 -2.06 -6.01 1.37
CA GLU A 32 -3.12 -6.98 1.74
C GLU A 32 -3.55 -7.84 0.53
N VAL A 33 -3.59 -7.23 -0.65
CA VAL A 33 -3.86 -7.90 -1.93
C VAL A 33 -2.87 -9.02 -2.23
N GLN A 34 -1.58 -8.79 -2.03
CA GLN A 34 -0.54 -9.76 -2.32
C GLN A 34 -0.59 -10.94 -1.34
N ARG A 35 -0.91 -10.70 -0.07
CA ARG A 35 -1.16 -11.78 0.91
C ARG A 35 -2.37 -12.62 0.50
N LEU A 36 -3.44 -11.98 0.05
CA LEU A 36 -4.64 -12.67 -0.42
C LEU A 36 -4.40 -13.48 -1.70
N MET A 37 -3.48 -13.06 -2.57
CA MET A 37 -3.09 -13.81 -3.77
C MET A 37 -2.19 -15.02 -3.49
N GLU A 38 -1.40 -14.98 -2.42
CA GLU A 38 -0.51 -16.08 -2.04
C GLU A 38 -1.23 -17.20 -1.30
N ASP A 39 -2.43 -16.93 -0.80
CA ASP A 39 -3.23 -17.90 -0.06
C ASP A 39 -3.86 -18.92 -1.03
N PRO A 40 -3.61 -20.23 -0.84
CA PRO A 40 -4.10 -21.28 -1.74
C PRO A 40 -5.61 -21.53 -1.64
N ASP A 41 -6.26 -21.07 -0.56
CA ASP A 41 -7.70 -21.21 -0.37
C ASP A 41 -8.49 -20.11 -1.10
N ASN A 42 -7.81 -19.07 -1.59
CA ASN A 42 -8.43 -17.97 -2.33
C ASN A 42 -8.42 -18.24 -3.84
N GLU A 43 -9.54 -17.95 -4.51
CA GLU A 43 -9.63 -18.04 -5.97
C GLU A 43 -9.13 -16.74 -6.61
N VAL A 44 -8.04 -16.82 -7.37
CA VAL A 44 -7.46 -15.68 -8.09
C VAL A 44 -7.72 -15.82 -9.60
N GLU A 45 -8.57 -14.95 -10.14
CA GLU A 45 -8.78 -14.82 -11.58
C GLU A 45 -8.04 -13.61 -12.14
N VAL A 46 -7.09 -13.85 -13.04
CA VAL A 46 -6.42 -12.79 -13.83
C VAL A 46 -7.06 -12.71 -15.22
N LYS A 47 -7.56 -11.53 -15.58
CA LYS A 47 -8.25 -11.22 -16.83
C LYS A 47 -7.53 -10.11 -17.59
N ASP A 48 -7.83 -10.01 -18.88
CA ASP A 48 -7.27 -8.98 -19.76
C ASP A 48 -5.72 -8.94 -19.73
N GLY A 49 -5.07 -10.11 -19.71
CA GLY A 49 -3.60 -10.19 -19.71
C GLY A 49 -2.89 -9.65 -18.47
N GLY A 50 -3.62 -9.34 -17.39
CA GLY A 50 -3.07 -8.75 -16.16
C GLY A 50 -3.73 -7.44 -15.74
N ASP A 51 -4.54 -6.83 -16.60
CA ASP A 51 -5.17 -5.53 -16.32
C ASP A 51 -6.34 -5.63 -15.33
N LYS A 52 -6.96 -6.80 -15.22
CA LYS A 52 -8.02 -7.07 -14.24
C LYS A 52 -7.63 -8.26 -13.39
N ILE A 53 -7.72 -8.10 -12.07
CA ILE A 53 -7.50 -9.19 -11.13
C ILE A 53 -8.68 -9.26 -10.18
N LYS A 54 -9.26 -10.45 -10.04
CA LYS A 54 -10.28 -10.73 -9.03
C LYS A 54 -9.72 -11.75 -8.04
N ILE A 55 -9.99 -11.54 -6.77
CA ILE A 55 -9.63 -12.44 -5.69
C ILE A 55 -10.92 -12.70 -4.90
N GLU A 56 -11.34 -13.95 -4.82
CA GLU A 56 -12.44 -14.39 -3.96
C GLU A 56 -11.82 -15.14 -2.77
N THR A 57 -12.11 -14.70 -1.56
CA THR A 57 -11.62 -15.37 -0.36
C THR A 57 -12.55 -16.50 0.06
N ALA A 58 -12.02 -17.51 0.73
CA ALA A 58 -12.83 -18.60 1.27
C ALA A 58 -13.90 -18.13 2.28
N GLU A 59 -13.71 -16.95 2.88
CA GLU A 59 -14.68 -16.31 3.78
C GLU A 59 -15.84 -15.62 3.04
N GLY A 60 -15.75 -15.50 1.72
CA GLY A 60 -16.76 -14.86 0.86
C GLY A 60 -16.50 -13.38 0.56
N ASP A 61 -15.31 -12.86 0.88
CA ASP A 61 -14.91 -11.52 0.47
C ASP A 61 -14.46 -11.52 -1.00
N GLU A 62 -14.86 -10.50 -1.76
CA GLU A 62 -14.50 -10.35 -3.16
C GLU A 62 -13.70 -9.06 -3.37
N ILE A 63 -12.45 -9.19 -3.82
CA ILE A 63 -11.57 -8.07 -4.17
C ILE A 63 -11.44 -8.00 -5.69
N LYS A 64 -11.83 -6.87 -6.28
CA LYS A 64 -11.69 -6.58 -7.72
C LYS A 64 -10.72 -5.44 -7.94
N ILE A 65 -9.67 -5.68 -8.70
CA ILE A 65 -8.65 -4.70 -9.07
C ILE A 65 -8.68 -4.53 -10.59
N LYS A 66 -8.80 -3.29 -11.06
CA LYS A 66 -8.76 -2.93 -12.47
C LYS A 66 -7.75 -1.81 -12.68
N LYS A 67 -6.83 -2.00 -13.61
CA LYS A 67 -5.87 -1.01 -14.08
C LYS A 67 -6.25 -0.60 -15.49
N ASP A 68 -6.45 0.69 -15.73
CA ASP A 68 -6.74 1.27 -17.04
C ASP A 68 -5.74 2.42 -17.29
N GLY A 69 -4.54 2.11 -17.80
CA GLY A 69 -3.48 3.10 -17.98
C GLY A 69 -3.00 3.68 -16.65
N ASP A 70 -3.21 4.99 -16.45
CA ASP A 70 -2.88 5.73 -15.22
C ASP A 70 -4.00 5.69 -14.17
N GLU A 71 -5.17 5.13 -14.51
CA GLU A 71 -6.29 4.96 -13.58
C GLU A 71 -6.22 3.60 -12.88
N TYR A 72 -6.37 3.59 -11.55
CA TYR A 72 -6.45 2.38 -10.74
C TYR A 72 -7.76 2.33 -9.95
N LYS A 73 -8.52 1.25 -10.09
CA LYS A 73 -9.76 1.00 -9.33
C LYS A 73 -9.63 -0.29 -8.52
N LYS A 74 -9.79 -0.19 -7.20
CA LYS A 74 -9.92 -1.31 -6.27
C LYS A 74 -11.31 -1.29 -5.64
N LYS A 75 -12.05 -2.39 -5.75
CA LYS A 75 -13.30 -2.65 -5.03
C LYS A 75 -13.07 -3.81 -4.07
N VAL A 76 -13.52 -3.67 -2.83
CA VAL A 76 -13.51 -4.71 -1.80
C VAL A 76 -14.94 -4.85 -1.32
N ASP A 77 -15.55 -5.97 -1.62
CA ASP A 77 -16.86 -6.38 -1.12
C ASP A 77 -16.62 -7.41 -0.02
N ARG A 78 -17.07 -7.13 1.21
CA ARG A 78 -16.91 -8.07 2.33
C ARG A 78 -18.16 -8.91 2.53
N ALA A 79 -18.00 -10.12 3.05
CA ALA A 79 -19.09 -11.03 3.38
C ALA A 79 -20.10 -10.43 4.38
N ASP A 80 -19.65 -9.49 5.22
CA ASP A 80 -20.49 -8.70 6.15
C ASP A 80 -21.44 -7.71 5.44
N GLY A 81 -21.34 -7.57 4.12
CA GLY A 81 -22.16 -6.67 3.30
C GLY A 81 -21.57 -5.27 3.13
N SER A 82 -20.47 -4.94 3.83
CA SER A 82 -19.77 -3.67 3.66
C SER A 82 -18.97 -3.63 2.36
N GLU A 83 -19.08 -2.52 1.63
CA GLU A 83 -18.33 -2.31 0.38
C GLU A 83 -17.37 -1.13 0.49
N SER A 84 -16.18 -1.27 -0.10
CA SER A 84 -15.16 -0.24 -0.15
C SER A 84 -14.63 -0.07 -1.56
N LYS A 85 -14.73 1.15 -2.10
CA LYS A 85 -14.28 1.52 -3.44
C LYS A 85 -13.15 2.53 -3.32
N LEU A 86 -12.01 2.23 -3.93
CA LEU A 86 -10.87 3.12 -4.04
C LEU A 86 -10.57 3.35 -5.51
N LYS A 87 -10.61 4.61 -5.93
CA LYS A 87 -10.28 5.05 -7.28
C LYS A 87 -9.10 6.01 -7.20
N ILE A 88 -8.03 5.74 -7.94
CA ILE A 88 -6.88 6.62 -8.10
C ILE A 88 -6.90 7.12 -9.54
N GLU A 89 -6.99 8.43 -9.71
CA GLU A 89 -6.92 9.13 -11.00
C GLU A 89 -5.82 10.18 -10.87
N ASP A 90 -4.77 10.12 -11.70
CA ASP A 90 -3.79 11.22 -11.81
C ASP A 90 -3.15 11.65 -10.46
N GLY A 91 -2.98 10.71 -9.53
CA GLY A 91 -2.45 10.96 -8.17
C GLY A 91 -3.50 11.41 -7.13
N GLU A 92 -4.75 11.66 -7.51
CA GLU A 92 -5.85 11.89 -6.57
C GLU A 92 -6.51 10.57 -6.14
N VAL A 93 -6.57 10.32 -4.83
CA VAL A 93 -7.21 9.13 -4.24
C VAL A 93 -8.63 9.47 -3.78
N LYS A 94 -9.64 8.88 -4.44
CA LYS A 94 -11.05 8.94 -4.03
C LYS A 94 -11.44 7.63 -3.35
N LYS A 95 -11.67 7.67 -2.04
CA LYS A 95 -12.16 6.54 -1.24
C LYS A 95 -13.65 6.72 -0.92
N LYS A 96 -14.46 5.70 -1.18
CA LYS A 96 -15.83 5.58 -0.70
C LYS A 96 -15.96 4.27 0.08
N THR A 97 -16.63 4.34 1.21
CA THR A 97 -16.95 3.18 2.05
C THR A 97 -18.44 3.29 2.34
N ASP A 98 -19.20 2.31 1.90
CA ASP A 98 -20.64 2.22 2.13
C ASP A 98 -20.86 1.13 3.20
N ASN A 99 -21.68 1.45 4.22
CA ASN A 99 -22.04 0.63 5.37
C ASN A 99 -23.57 0.57 5.46
#